data_AF-A0A0N5ANX3-F1
#
_entry.id   AF-A0A0N5ANX3-F1
#
_cell.length_a   1.000
_cell.length_b   1.000
_cell.length_c   1.000
_cell.angle_alpha   90.00
_cell.angle_beta   90.00
_cell.angle_gamma   90.00
#
_symmetry.space_group_name_H-M   'P 1'
#
loop_
_entity.id
_entity.type
_entity.pdbx_description
1 polymer ?
#
loop_
_entity_poly.entity_id
_entity_poly.type
_entity_poly.pdbx_seq_one_letter_code
_entity_poly.pdbx_strand_id
1 'polypeptide(L)'
;PLKKRKAVNYFRYLQFFQGIITNTFFHSILFAIIKDNVTESKRQIIRLLESNFNAIKFDVICVEGVFSYLVHSKNYCEITKYDITCLVFR
;
A
#
# COMPACT_ATOMS: atom_id res chain seq x y z
N PRO A 1 14.38 -23.52 15.18
CA PRO A 1 14.40 -22.41 14.19
C PRO A 1 13.14 -22.24 13.31
N LEU A 2 12.32 -23.27 13.10
CA LEU A 2 11.13 -23.21 12.21
C LEU A 2 9.85 -22.64 12.88
N LYS A 3 9.80 -22.59 14.22
CA LYS A 3 8.61 -22.14 14.98
C LYS A 3 8.42 -20.61 14.93
N LYS A 4 9.51 -19.84 14.83
CA LYS A 4 9.47 -18.37 14.69
C LYS A 4 8.91 -17.93 13.33
N ARG A 5 9.24 -18.62 12.22
CA ARG A 5 8.74 -18.27 10.87
C ARG A 5 7.21 -18.42 10.76
N LYS A 6 6.63 -19.45 11.37
CA LYS A 6 5.17 -19.63 11.40
C LYS A 6 4.47 -18.54 12.21
N ALA A 7 5.05 -18.11 13.34
CA ALA A 7 4.50 -17.00 14.14
C ALA A 7 4.55 -15.66 13.39
N VAL A 8 5.63 -15.39 12.64
CA VAL A 8 5.74 -14.20 11.78
C VAL A 8 4.67 -14.20 10.68
N ASN A 9 4.48 -15.33 9.99
CA ASN A 9 3.43 -15.47 8.97
C ASN A 9 2.02 -15.38 9.57
N TYR A 10 1.81 -15.93 10.77
CA TYR A 10 0.53 -15.85 11.48
C TYR A 10 0.22 -14.43 11.96
N PHE A 11 1.22 -13.68 12.44
CA PHE A 11 1.06 -12.28 12.81
C PHE A 11 0.73 -11.40 11.59
N ARG A 12 1.33 -11.72 10.43
CA ARG A 12 0.99 -11.12 9.13
C ARG A 12 -0.45 -11.43 8.70
N TYR A 13 -0.93 -12.64 8.98
CA TYR A 13 -2.31 -13.08 8.70
C TYR A 13 -3.34 -12.41 9.62
N LEU A 14 -2.97 -11.99 10.83
CA LEU A 14 -3.87 -11.28 11.76
C LEU A 14 -4.01 -9.78 11.48
N GLN A 15 -3.13 -9.17 10.69
CA GLN A 15 -3.27 -7.77 10.21
C GLN A 15 -4.25 -7.63 9.02
N PHE A 16 -4.86 -8.72 8.55
CA PHE A 16 -5.64 -8.77 7.31
C PHE A 16 -6.94 -7.94 7.26
N PHE A 17 -7.34 -7.25 8.31
CA PHE A 17 -8.62 -6.52 8.29
C PHE A 17 -8.51 -4.99 8.25
N GLN A 18 -7.35 -4.38 8.52
CA GLN A 18 -7.15 -2.95 8.30
C GLN A 18 -5.70 -2.71 7.88
N GLY A 19 -5.53 -2.10 6.71
CA GLY A 19 -4.23 -1.84 6.10
C GLY A 19 -3.25 -1.11 7.03
N ILE A 20 -1.96 -1.20 6.74
CA ILE A 20 -0.94 -0.55 7.57
C ILE A 20 -0.90 0.94 7.22
N ILE A 21 -1.19 1.79 8.21
CA ILE A 21 -1.28 3.24 8.02
C ILE A 21 -0.21 3.92 8.88
N THR A 22 0.76 4.58 8.25
CA THR A 22 1.61 5.56 8.97
C THR A 22 1.34 7.00 8.55
N ASN A 23 0.61 7.21 7.45
CA ASN A 23 0.22 8.53 6.95
C ASN A 23 -1.27 8.56 6.55
N THR A 24 -2.04 9.43 7.19
CA THR A 24 -3.49 9.59 6.95
C THR A 24 -3.83 10.19 5.58
N PHE A 25 -2.93 10.99 5.01
CA PHE A 25 -3.08 11.56 3.67
C PHE A 25 -2.88 10.50 2.58
N PHE A 26 -1.89 9.63 2.72
CA PHE A 26 -1.75 8.50 1.79
C PHE A 26 -2.97 7.59 1.86
N HIS A 27 -3.50 7.36 3.06
CA HIS A 27 -4.70 6.56 3.22
C HIS A 27 -5.91 7.16 2.48
N SER A 28 -6.16 8.47 2.61
CA SER A 28 -7.30 9.12 1.94
C SER A 28 -7.19 9.04 0.41
N ILE A 29 -5.98 9.23 -0.15
CA ILE A 29 -5.70 9.08 -1.58
C ILE A 29 -5.96 7.65 -2.03
N LEU A 30 -5.33 6.67 -1.37
CA LEU A 30 -5.44 5.26 -1.75
C LEU A 30 -6.89 4.78 -1.68
N PHE A 31 -7.61 5.11 -0.60
CA PHE A 31 -8.99 4.69 -0.41
C PHE A 31 -9.94 5.27 -1.47
N ALA A 32 -9.72 6.52 -1.88
CA ALA A 32 -10.53 7.18 -2.90
C ALA A 32 -10.28 6.63 -4.31
N ILE A 33 -9.01 6.40 -4.65
CA ILE A 33 -8.57 6.10 -6.03
C ILE A 33 -8.67 4.62 -6.37
N ILE A 34 -8.38 3.70 -5.44
CA ILE A 34 -8.40 2.27 -5.78
C ILE A 34 -9.83 1.86 -6.20
N LYS A 35 -9.92 1.37 -7.44
CA LYS A 35 -11.13 0.82 -8.09
C LYS A 35 -10.84 -0.61 -8.56
N ASP A 36 -11.32 -0.99 -9.74
CA ASP A 36 -11.27 -2.32 -10.36
C ASP A 36 -10.15 -2.49 -11.40
N ASN A 37 -9.30 -1.47 -11.60
CA ASN A 37 -8.18 -1.54 -12.54
C ASN A 37 -6.86 -1.13 -11.89
N VAL A 38 -5.89 -2.06 -11.84
CA VAL A 38 -4.58 -1.86 -11.19
C VAL A 38 -3.78 -0.75 -11.87
N THR A 39 -3.74 -0.76 -13.21
CA THR A 39 -2.94 0.18 -14.00
C THR A 39 -3.46 1.59 -13.83
N GLU A 40 -4.78 1.77 -13.91
CA GLU A 40 -5.39 3.09 -13.75
C GLU A 40 -5.27 3.59 -12.31
N SER A 41 -5.50 2.73 -11.32
CA SER A 41 -5.33 3.08 -9.90
C SER A 41 -3.91 3.56 -9.63
N LYS A 42 -2.89 2.81 -10.05
CA LYS A 42 -1.48 3.19 -9.89
C LYS A 42 -1.17 4.53 -10.54
N ARG A 43 -1.62 4.74 -11.78
CA ARG A 43 -1.38 5.97 -12.54
C ARG A 43 -2.01 7.19 -11.86
N GLN A 44 -3.25 7.06 -11.38
CA GLN A 44 -3.95 8.15 -10.69
C GLN A 44 -3.33 8.46 -9.32
N ILE A 45 -2.93 7.44 -8.54
CA ILE A 45 -2.25 7.63 -7.26
C ILE A 45 -0.97 8.44 -7.44
N ILE A 46 -0.11 8.05 -8.39
CA ILE A 46 1.16 8.76 -8.66
C ILE A 46 0.88 10.23 -9.01
N ARG A 47 -0.06 10.48 -9.94
CA ARG A 47 -0.40 11.84 -10.37
C ARG A 47 -0.91 12.71 -9.23
N LEU A 48 -1.78 12.18 -8.38
CA LEU A 48 -2.33 12.94 -7.26
C LEU A 48 -1.27 13.20 -6.17
N LEU A 49 -0.41 12.23 -5.88
CA LEU A 49 0.71 12.45 -4.96
C LEU A 49 1.66 13.52 -5.49
N GLU A 50 2.10 13.42 -6.75
CA GLU A 50 3.00 14.40 -7.36
C GLU A 50 2.37 15.81 -7.39
N SER A 51 1.08 15.91 -7.71
CA SER A 51 0.35 17.20 -7.71
C SER A 51 0.28 17.83 -6.32
N ASN A 52 -0.01 17.04 -5.27
CA ASN A 52 -0.17 17.55 -3.90
C ASN A 52 1.16 17.82 -3.17
N PHE A 53 2.28 17.29 -3.67
CA PHE A 53 3.59 17.43 -3.06
C PHE A 53 4.60 18.13 -3.99
N ASN A 54 4.17 19.12 -4.77
CA ASN A 54 5.04 19.97 -5.59
C ASN A 54 5.98 19.15 -6.52
N ALA A 55 5.43 18.18 -7.24
CA ALA A 55 6.12 17.27 -8.16
C ALA A 55 7.18 16.34 -7.51
N ILE A 56 7.11 16.14 -6.18
CA ILE A 56 7.88 15.10 -5.50
C ILE A 56 7.39 13.72 -5.95
N LYS A 57 8.35 12.86 -6.30
CA LYS A 57 8.09 11.45 -6.68
C LYS A 57 7.87 10.57 -5.44
N PHE A 58 6.97 9.60 -5.60
CA PHE A 58 6.67 8.56 -4.62
C PHE A 58 6.74 7.19 -5.28
N ASP A 59 7.16 6.19 -4.52
CA ASP A 59 7.13 4.81 -4.97
C ASP A 59 5.74 4.22 -4.69
N VAL A 60 5.12 3.70 -5.75
CA VAL A 60 3.77 3.13 -5.71
C VAL A 60 3.78 1.75 -6.34
N ILE A 61 3.44 0.74 -5.54
CA ILE A 61 3.23 -0.63 -5.98
C ILE A 61 1.73 -0.89 -5.89
N CYS A 62 1.12 -1.39 -6.96
CA CYS A 62 -0.25 -1.88 -6.95
C CYS A 62 -0.28 -3.24 -7.66
N VAL A 63 -0.99 -4.20 -7.08
CA VAL A 63 -1.19 -5.54 -7.63
C VAL A 63 -2.62 -5.99 -7.41
N GLU A 64 -3.10 -6.91 -8.25
CA GLU A 64 -4.24 -7.77 -7.92
C GLU A 64 -3.81 -8.81 -6.87
N GLY A 65 -4.65 -9.01 -5.86
CA GLY A 65 -4.41 -9.89 -4.73
C GLY A 65 -3.42 -9.32 -3.71
N VAL A 66 -2.68 -10.23 -3.08
CA VAL A 66 -1.77 -9.95 -1.98
C VAL A 66 -0.31 -10.11 -2.40
N PHE A 67 0.57 -9.29 -1.84
CA PHE A 67 2.00 -9.40 -2.07
C PHE A 67 2.80 -9.22 -0.78
N SER A 68 4.11 -9.48 -0.88
CA SER A 68 5.05 -9.30 0.20
C SER A 68 6.23 -8.48 -0.29
N TYR A 69 6.49 -7.36 0.36
CA TYR A 69 7.62 -6.49 0.05
C TYR A 69 8.38 -6.09 1.31
N LEU A 70 9.65 -5.73 1.17
CA LEU A 70 10.48 -5.18 2.23
C LEU A 70 11.01 -3.83 1.78
N VAL A 71 10.70 -2.79 2.54
CA VAL A 71 11.16 -1.43 2.30
C VAL A 71 11.59 -0.80 3.62
N HIS A 72 12.67 -0.02 3.57
CA HIS A 72 13.06 0.82 4.69
C HIS A 72 12.50 2.24 4.46
N SER A 73 11.31 2.49 4.98
CA SER A 73 10.60 3.76 4.84
C SER A 73 9.93 4.14 6.16
N LYS A 74 9.91 5.44 6.48
CA LYS A 74 9.20 5.98 7.65
C LYS A 74 7.74 6.31 7.34
N ASN A 75 7.45 6.68 6.10
CA ASN A 75 6.15 7.14 5.65
C ASN A 75 5.63 6.21 4.57
N TYR A 76 4.67 5.37 4.93
CA TYR A 76 4.06 4.41 4.03
C TYR A 76 2.58 4.20 4.35
N CYS A 77 1.84 3.71 3.36
CA CYS A 77 0.48 3.26 3.56
C CYS A 77 0.16 2.13 2.59
N GLU A 78 -0.45 1.07 3.11
CA GLU A 78 -0.95 -0.07 2.35
C GLU A 78 -2.47 -0.15 2.50
N ILE A 79 -3.19 -0.27 1.38
CA ILE A 79 -4.64 -0.49 1.36
C ILE A 79 -4.96 -1.57 0.34
N THR A 80 -5.86 -2.48 0.73
CA THR A 80 -6.50 -3.43 -0.18
C THR A 80 -7.96 -3.03 -0.38
N LYS A 81 -8.40 -2.95 -1.64
CA LYS A 81 -9.79 -2.66 -2.01
C LYS A 81 -10.10 -3.28 -3.37
N TYR A 82 -11.26 -3.93 -3.51
CA TYR A 82 -11.67 -4.64 -4.73
C TYR A 82 -10.63 -5.65 -5.24
N ASP A 83 -9.98 -6.37 -4.33
CA ASP A 83 -8.86 -7.29 -4.63
C ASP A 83 -7.63 -6.61 -5.25
N ILE A 84 -7.51 -5.28 -5.16
CA ILE A 84 -6.31 -4.54 -5.52
C ILE A 84 -5.63 -4.07 -4.24
N THR A 85 -4.38 -4.48 -4.04
CA THR A 85 -3.55 -3.99 -2.94
C THR A 85 -2.55 -2.98 -3.49
N CYS A 86 -2.60 -1.76 -2.96
CA CYS A 86 -1.62 -0.71 -3.26
C CYS A 86 -0.82 -0.33 -2.01
N LEU A 87 0.49 -0.18 -2.19
CA LEU A 87 1.45 0.32 -1.21
C LEU A 87 2.11 1.59 -1.76
N VAL A 88 2.07 2.67 -0.99
CA VAL A 88 2.79 3.92 -1.25
C VAL A 88 3.85 4.09 -0.18
N PHE A 89 5.06 4.49 -0.57
CA PHE A 89 6.15 4.76 0.37
C PHE A 89 7.15 5.79 -0.15
N ARG A 90 8.01 6.27 0.76
CA ARG A 90 9.18 7.12 0.45
C ARG A 90 10.31 6.93 1.46
#